data_AF-A0A916HFV7-F1
#
_entry.id   AF-A0A916HFV7-F1
#
_cell.length_a   1.000
_cell.length_b   1.000
_cell.length_c   1.000
_cell.angle_alpha   90.00
_cell.angle_beta   90.00
_cell.angle_gamma   90.00
#
_symmetry.space_group_name_H-M   'P 1'
#
loop_
_entity.id
_entity.type
_entity.pdbx_description
1 polymer ?
#
loop_
_entity_poly.entity_id
_entity_poly.type
_entity_poly.pdbx_seq_one_letter_code
_entity_poly.pdbx_strand_id
1 'polypeptide(L)'
;MPDAPDVWIRRTRFIGNVGPIRASRDSMIHMDDVEFRDNIVDADHIADGSPAVLLAEKGAAWRISRALFSGNRGAGSDGAVLRAVSGANVALSQITFVDNTYSSDTNVGYGHAVGVYSATSDPTILWIFHATMRKAPSISNATVGSLLTVRGSTANARVFNSLIDGTCAFGVRHRRRIQH
;
A
#
# COMPACT_ATOMS: atom_id res chain seq x y z
N MET A 1 -16.67 18.94 -15.61
CA MET A 1 -16.87 17.70 -16.40
C MET A 1 -17.88 16.85 -15.64
N PRO A 2 -18.74 16.04 -16.28
CA PRO A 2 -19.48 15.04 -15.51
C PRO A 2 -18.47 14.09 -14.86
N ASP A 3 -18.64 13.83 -13.56
CA ASP A 3 -17.81 12.91 -12.79
C ASP A 3 -17.79 11.54 -13.50
N ALA A 4 -16.63 10.90 -13.58
CA ALA A 4 -16.56 9.58 -14.19
C ALA A 4 -17.37 8.60 -13.33
N PRO A 5 -18.14 7.67 -13.91
CA PRO A 5 -18.97 6.75 -13.13
C PRO A 5 -18.10 5.87 -12.21
N ASP A 6 -18.67 5.39 -11.11
CA ASP A 6 -17.93 4.50 -10.21
C ASP A 6 -17.58 3.15 -10.86
N VAL A 7 -16.49 2.55 -10.41
CA VAL A 7 -16.06 1.20 -10.83
C VAL A 7 -16.34 0.22 -9.71
N TRP A 8 -16.97 -0.91 -10.06
CA TRP A 8 -17.30 -1.97 -9.11
C TRP A 8 -16.62 -3.28 -9.51
N ILE A 9 -15.78 -3.80 -8.61
CA ILE A 9 -15.09 -5.07 -8.75
C ILE A 9 -15.50 -5.93 -7.57
N ARG A 10 -16.12 -7.09 -7.84
CA ARG A 10 -16.66 -7.94 -6.77
C ARG A 10 -16.31 -9.40 -7.00
N ARG A 11 -16.04 -10.17 -5.95
CA ARG A 11 -15.81 -11.63 -6.02
C ARG A 11 -14.75 -11.99 -7.07
N THR A 12 -13.65 -11.22 -7.07
CA THR A 12 -12.62 -11.27 -8.11
C THR A 12 -11.26 -11.58 -7.50
N ARG A 13 -10.47 -12.40 -8.20
CA ARG A 13 -9.12 -12.80 -7.77
C ARG A 13 -8.09 -12.26 -8.76
N PHE A 14 -7.16 -11.45 -8.27
CA PHE A 14 -5.98 -10.97 -8.97
C PHE A 14 -4.80 -11.88 -8.61
N ILE A 15 -4.44 -12.79 -9.51
CA ILE A 15 -3.45 -13.85 -9.25
C ILE A 15 -2.27 -13.71 -10.20
N GLY A 16 -1.04 -13.65 -9.66
CA GLY A 16 0.18 -13.72 -10.46
C GLY A 16 0.40 -12.51 -11.39
N ASN A 17 -0.23 -11.37 -11.12
CA ASN A 17 -0.01 -10.16 -11.91
C ASN A 17 1.38 -9.58 -11.62
N VAL A 18 2.02 -9.06 -12.67
CA VAL A 18 3.40 -8.55 -12.58
C VAL A 18 3.50 -7.02 -12.43
N GLY A 19 2.37 -6.31 -12.56
CA GLY A 19 2.31 -4.85 -12.55
C GLY A 19 1.29 -4.30 -11.55
N PRO A 20 1.34 -2.98 -11.29
CA PRO A 20 0.43 -2.33 -10.37
C PRO A 20 -1.01 -2.35 -10.90
N ILE A 21 -1.95 -2.66 -10.01
CA ILE A 21 -3.33 -2.25 -10.14
C ILE A 21 -3.41 -0.79 -9.75
N ARG A 22 -3.78 0.07 -10.72
CA ARG A 22 -3.93 1.51 -10.53
C ARG A 22 -5.16 2.03 -11.26
N ALA A 23 -5.58 3.24 -10.93
CA ALA A 23 -6.69 3.92 -11.59
C ALA A 23 -6.27 5.35 -11.97
N SER A 24 -6.62 5.76 -13.18
CA SER A 24 -6.40 7.12 -13.69
C SER A 24 -7.74 7.70 -14.14
N ARG A 25 -8.66 7.88 -13.18
CA ARG A 25 -10.01 8.42 -13.39
C ARG A 25 -10.50 9.11 -12.13
N ASP A 26 -11.30 10.16 -12.29
CA ASP A 26 -11.94 10.87 -11.19
C ASP A 26 -13.26 10.18 -10.83
N SER A 27 -13.17 9.07 -10.08
CA SER A 27 -14.32 8.29 -9.61
C SER A 27 -13.98 7.46 -8.37
N MET A 28 -14.98 6.85 -7.74
CA MET A 28 -14.75 5.84 -6.70
C MET A 28 -14.48 4.47 -7.34
N ILE A 29 -13.50 3.76 -6.79
CA ILE A 29 -13.23 2.35 -7.09
C ILE A 29 -13.68 1.52 -5.88
N HIS A 30 -14.70 0.70 -6.09
CA HIS A 30 -15.23 -0.24 -5.12
C HIS A 30 -14.67 -1.64 -5.39
N MET A 31 -14.04 -2.21 -4.38
CA MET A 31 -13.55 -3.60 -4.40
C MET A 31 -14.13 -4.35 -3.22
N ASP A 32 -14.85 -5.43 -3.49
CA ASP A 32 -15.65 -6.13 -2.49
C ASP A 32 -15.51 -7.65 -2.64
N ASP A 33 -15.13 -8.37 -1.58
CA ASP A 33 -14.85 -9.81 -1.67
C ASP A 33 -13.77 -10.13 -2.71
N VAL A 34 -12.61 -9.45 -2.64
CA VAL A 34 -11.53 -9.60 -3.62
C VAL A 34 -10.29 -10.24 -3.03
N GLU A 35 -9.51 -10.90 -3.87
CA GLU A 35 -8.24 -11.51 -3.47
C GLU A 35 -7.10 -10.99 -4.35
N PHE A 36 -5.99 -10.65 -3.74
CA PHE A 36 -4.71 -10.37 -4.37
C PHE A 36 -3.74 -11.44 -3.90
N ARG A 37 -3.33 -12.34 -4.80
CA ARG A 37 -2.44 -13.43 -4.46
C ARG A 37 -1.28 -13.56 -5.42
N ASP A 38 -0.08 -13.72 -4.86
CA ASP A 38 1.15 -13.98 -5.60
C ASP A 38 1.43 -12.95 -6.70
N ASN A 39 0.91 -11.72 -6.56
CA ASN A 39 1.23 -10.63 -7.48
C ASN A 39 2.63 -10.10 -7.14
N ILE A 40 3.45 -9.87 -8.16
CA ILE A 40 4.86 -9.52 -8.00
C ILE A 40 5.14 -8.28 -8.84
N VAL A 41 5.49 -7.17 -8.20
CA VAL A 41 6.12 -6.05 -8.90
C VAL A 41 7.63 -6.20 -8.68
N ASP A 42 8.38 -6.51 -9.73
CA ASP A 42 9.84 -6.56 -9.73
C ASP A 42 10.43 -5.33 -10.44
N ALA A 43 11.76 -5.23 -10.50
CA ALA A 43 12.46 -4.09 -11.10
C ALA A 43 12.18 -3.91 -12.60
N ASP A 44 11.92 -5.00 -13.31
CA ASP A 44 11.68 -5.02 -14.76
C ASP A 44 10.22 -4.68 -15.10
N HIS A 45 9.31 -4.84 -14.14
CA HIS A 45 7.88 -4.59 -14.29
C HIS A 45 7.38 -3.36 -13.49
N ILE A 46 8.29 -2.48 -13.05
CA ILE A 46 7.92 -1.21 -12.45
C ILE A 46 7.30 -0.30 -13.52
N ALA A 47 5.96 -0.24 -13.58
CA ALA A 47 5.28 0.78 -14.37
C ALA A 47 5.48 2.17 -13.75
N ASP A 48 6.06 3.12 -14.48
CA ASP A 48 6.19 4.53 -14.09
C ASP A 48 6.83 4.78 -12.70
N GLY A 49 7.77 3.94 -12.25
CA GLY A 49 8.36 4.09 -10.91
C GLY A 49 7.44 3.67 -9.75
N SER A 50 6.43 2.82 -10.02
CA SER A 50 5.42 2.37 -9.06
C SER A 50 5.71 0.95 -8.54
N PRO A 51 6.36 0.80 -7.38
CA PRO A 51 6.83 -0.50 -6.89
C PRO A 51 5.76 -1.34 -6.18
N ALA A 52 4.47 -1.13 -6.45
CA ALA A 52 3.38 -1.63 -5.60
C ALA A 52 2.35 -2.44 -6.37
N VAL A 53 1.81 -3.49 -5.75
CA VAL A 53 0.77 -4.35 -6.34
C VAL A 53 -0.52 -3.57 -6.53
N LEU A 54 -0.87 -2.72 -5.57
CA LEU A 54 -1.93 -1.72 -5.68
C LEU A 54 -1.32 -0.34 -5.43
N LEU A 55 -1.40 0.51 -6.45
CA LEU A 55 -0.98 1.90 -6.38
C LEU A 55 -2.21 2.81 -6.35
N ALA A 56 -2.40 3.50 -5.22
CA ALA A 56 -3.39 4.55 -5.08
C ALA A 56 -2.70 5.92 -5.17
N GLU A 57 -3.18 6.75 -6.09
CA GLU A 57 -2.71 8.11 -6.36
C GLU A 57 -3.89 9.09 -6.31
N LYS A 58 -3.63 10.38 -6.53
CA LYS A 58 -4.69 11.38 -6.72
C LYS A 58 -5.53 11.06 -7.96
N GLY A 59 -6.82 11.39 -7.88
CA GLY A 59 -7.81 11.17 -8.93
C GLY A 59 -8.87 10.19 -8.47
N ALA A 60 -8.49 8.92 -8.27
CA ALA A 60 -9.42 7.90 -7.81
C ALA A 60 -9.45 7.80 -6.28
N ALA A 61 -10.65 7.70 -5.72
CA ALA A 61 -10.83 7.27 -4.33
C ALA A 61 -11.06 5.75 -4.29
N TRP A 62 -10.54 5.08 -3.26
CA TRP A 62 -10.59 3.62 -3.15
C TRP A 62 -11.35 3.18 -1.92
N ARG A 63 -12.34 2.29 -2.11
CA ARG A 63 -13.02 1.57 -1.04
C ARG A 63 -12.85 0.08 -1.26
N ILE A 64 -12.04 -0.54 -0.41
CA ILE A 64 -11.74 -1.97 -0.48
C ILE A 64 -12.29 -2.62 0.78
N SER A 65 -13.16 -3.61 0.60
CA SER A 65 -13.86 -4.31 1.68
C SER A 65 -13.75 -5.82 1.51
N ARG A 66 -13.57 -6.55 2.62
CA ARG A 66 -13.51 -8.02 2.63
C ARG A 66 -12.49 -8.55 1.62
N ALA A 67 -11.24 -8.12 1.77
CA ALA A 67 -10.17 -8.52 0.85
C ALA A 67 -9.05 -9.29 1.53
N LEU A 68 -8.43 -10.17 0.76
CA LEU A 68 -7.23 -10.91 1.14
C LEU A 68 -6.06 -10.49 0.25
N PHE A 69 -4.98 -10.03 0.86
CA PHE A 69 -3.68 -9.82 0.24
C PHE A 69 -2.73 -10.88 0.78
N SER A 70 -2.40 -11.89 -0.02
CA SER A 70 -1.54 -13.01 0.38
C SER A 70 -0.37 -13.23 -0.59
N GLY A 71 0.84 -13.40 -0.07
CA GLY A 71 1.99 -13.79 -0.90
C GLY A 71 2.43 -12.75 -1.94
N ASN A 72 1.90 -11.53 -1.89
CA ASN A 72 2.24 -10.50 -2.86
C ASN A 72 3.61 -9.87 -2.55
N ARG A 73 4.26 -9.33 -3.57
CA ARG A 73 5.59 -8.72 -3.47
C ARG A 73 5.65 -7.39 -4.21
N GLY A 74 6.06 -6.32 -3.54
CA GLY A 74 6.42 -5.06 -4.20
C GLY A 74 7.93 -4.94 -4.49
N ALA A 75 8.31 -3.94 -5.29
CA ALA A 75 9.68 -3.74 -5.77
C ALA A 75 10.51 -2.77 -4.90
N GLY A 76 11.82 -3.03 -4.77
CA GLY A 76 12.73 -2.10 -4.10
C GLY A 76 12.40 -1.81 -2.61
N SER A 77 13.02 -0.75 -2.09
CA SER A 77 13.04 -0.44 -0.65
C SER A 77 11.75 0.22 -0.12
N ASP A 78 10.88 0.70 -0.99
CA ASP A 78 9.54 1.24 -0.65
C ASP A 78 8.42 0.43 -1.35
N GLY A 79 8.69 -0.85 -1.64
CA GLY A 79 7.83 -1.78 -2.39
C GLY A 79 6.67 -2.36 -1.57
N ALA A 80 5.75 -1.51 -1.15
CA ALA A 80 4.53 -1.92 -0.46
C ALA A 80 3.61 -2.75 -1.38
N VAL A 81 2.86 -3.69 -0.83
CA VAL A 81 1.73 -4.31 -1.57
C VAL A 81 0.66 -3.27 -1.89
N LEU A 82 0.26 -2.47 -0.92
CA LEU A 82 -0.57 -1.29 -1.14
C LEU A 82 0.23 -0.04 -0.89
N ARG A 83 0.34 0.83 -1.89
CA ARG A 83 1.03 2.11 -1.78
C ARG A 83 0.07 3.25 -2.08
N ALA A 84 -0.16 4.12 -1.09
CA ALA A 84 -0.91 5.35 -1.23
C ALA A 84 0.05 6.52 -1.32
N VAL A 85 -0.02 7.31 -2.39
CA VAL A 85 0.88 8.44 -2.65
C VAL A 85 0.14 9.67 -3.16
N SER A 86 0.81 10.82 -3.08
CA SER A 86 0.51 12.01 -3.90
C SER A 86 -0.97 12.46 -3.87
N GLY A 87 -1.61 12.51 -2.70
CA GLY A 87 -3.01 12.93 -2.59
C GLY A 87 -4.04 11.80 -2.66
N ALA A 88 -3.61 10.54 -2.55
CA ALA A 88 -4.52 9.39 -2.57
C ALA A 88 -5.50 9.40 -1.39
N ASN A 89 -6.69 8.85 -1.62
CA ASN A 89 -7.73 8.64 -0.61
C ASN A 89 -8.18 7.17 -0.62
N VAL A 90 -7.83 6.44 0.43
CA VAL A 90 -8.05 4.99 0.52
C VAL A 90 -8.74 4.63 1.82
N ALA A 91 -9.80 3.82 1.73
CA ALA A 91 -10.45 3.19 2.87
C ALA A 91 -10.46 1.67 2.71
N LEU A 92 -9.97 0.99 3.74
CA LEU A 92 -9.81 -0.46 3.85
C LEU A 92 -10.69 -0.96 5.00
N SER A 93 -11.57 -1.94 4.76
CA SER A 93 -12.41 -2.53 5.80
C SER A 93 -12.41 -4.06 5.72
N GLN A 94 -12.24 -4.74 6.86
CA GLN A 94 -12.25 -6.21 6.91
C GLN A 94 -11.19 -6.82 5.97
N ILE A 95 -9.94 -6.38 6.10
CA ILE A 95 -8.85 -6.77 5.20
C ILE A 95 -7.87 -7.69 5.92
N THR A 96 -7.37 -8.70 5.21
CA THR A 96 -6.24 -9.51 5.67
C THR A 96 -5.01 -9.27 4.81
N PHE A 97 -3.90 -8.85 5.43
CA PHE A 97 -2.57 -8.87 4.82
C PHE A 97 -1.75 -9.97 5.48
N VAL A 98 -1.33 -10.96 4.70
CA VAL A 98 -0.60 -12.13 5.21
C VAL A 98 0.49 -12.57 4.25
N ASP A 99 1.68 -12.87 4.78
CA ASP A 99 2.81 -13.41 4.02
C ASP A 99 3.21 -12.58 2.79
N ASN A 100 2.92 -11.28 2.82
CA ASN A 100 3.37 -10.34 1.80
C ASN A 100 4.84 -9.98 2.05
N THR A 101 5.62 -9.87 0.97
CA THR A 101 7.05 -9.58 1.01
C THR A 101 7.40 -8.38 0.12
N TYR A 102 8.70 -8.12 -0.05
CA TYR A 102 9.25 -7.14 -0.96
C TYR A 102 10.44 -7.75 -1.73
N SER A 103 10.98 -7.05 -2.72
CA SER A 103 12.19 -7.48 -3.44
C SER A 103 13.40 -7.65 -2.51
N SER A 104 14.07 -8.80 -2.60
CA SER A 104 15.20 -9.22 -1.76
C SER A 104 16.49 -8.41 -1.91
N ASP A 105 16.59 -7.55 -2.91
CA ASP A 105 17.87 -6.93 -3.27
C ASP A 105 18.32 -5.83 -2.30
N THR A 106 17.47 -5.44 -1.34
CA THR A 106 17.80 -4.43 -0.35
C THR A 106 17.40 -4.88 1.04
N ASN A 107 18.34 -5.23 1.92
CA ASN A 107 18.11 -5.41 3.38
C ASN A 107 17.70 -4.10 4.10
N VAL A 108 17.22 -3.10 3.36
CA VAL A 108 16.91 -1.75 3.80
C VAL A 108 15.61 -1.35 3.10
N GLY A 109 14.56 -1.10 3.86
CA GLY A 109 13.28 -0.69 3.30
C GLY A 109 12.22 -0.37 4.35
N TYR A 110 11.16 0.30 3.91
CA TYR A 110 10.00 0.68 4.74
C TYR A 110 8.70 0.31 4.01
N GLY A 111 7.69 -0.15 4.75
CA GLY A 111 6.30 -0.21 4.27
C GLY A 111 6.04 -1.41 3.39
N HIS A 112 6.12 -2.62 3.94
CA HIS A 112 6.15 -3.84 3.13
C HIS A 112 4.75 -4.37 2.78
N ALA A 113 3.77 -4.28 3.69
CA ALA A 113 2.37 -4.53 3.35
C ALA A 113 1.69 -3.24 2.86
N VAL A 114 1.82 -2.16 3.63
CA VAL A 114 1.18 -0.88 3.33
C VAL A 114 2.16 0.28 3.50
N GLY A 115 2.23 1.14 2.49
CA GLY A 115 3.02 2.37 2.50
C GLY A 115 2.16 3.59 2.18
N VAL A 116 2.17 4.58 3.06
CA VAL A 116 1.48 5.87 2.89
C VAL A 116 2.52 6.96 2.83
N TYR A 117 2.67 7.57 1.65
CA TYR A 117 3.69 8.58 1.40
C TYR A 117 3.06 9.88 0.93
N SER A 118 3.60 11.01 1.39
CA SER A 118 3.37 12.28 0.74
C SER A 118 4.64 13.11 0.67
N ALA A 119 4.97 13.56 -0.54
CA ALA A 119 6.07 14.48 -0.80
C ALA A 119 5.56 15.89 -1.17
N THR A 120 4.24 16.08 -1.21
CA THR A 120 3.56 17.30 -1.67
C THR A 120 2.68 17.88 -0.56
N SER A 121 2.11 19.06 -0.80
CA SER A 121 1.09 19.64 0.08
C SER A 121 -0.24 18.88 0.06
N ASP A 122 -0.45 18.02 -0.94
CA ASP A 122 -1.70 17.27 -1.09
C ASP A 122 -1.76 16.15 -0.02
N PRO A 123 -2.82 16.11 0.81
CA PRO A 123 -2.96 15.09 1.84
C PRO A 123 -3.16 13.70 1.25
N THR A 124 -2.29 12.75 1.62
CA THR A 124 -2.48 11.32 1.35
C THR A 124 -3.16 10.70 2.56
N ILE A 125 -4.37 10.16 2.40
CA ILE A 125 -5.20 9.69 3.49
C ILE A 125 -5.47 8.19 3.34
N LEU A 126 -5.17 7.43 4.39
CA LEU A 126 -5.50 6.01 4.52
C LEU A 126 -6.34 5.76 5.78
N TRP A 127 -7.44 5.05 5.61
CA TRP A 127 -8.23 4.50 6.71
C TRP A 127 -8.22 2.97 6.68
N ILE A 128 -7.97 2.34 7.82
CA ILE A 128 -7.98 0.89 7.99
C ILE A 128 -8.92 0.53 9.14
N PHE A 129 -9.91 -0.30 8.86
CA PHE A 129 -10.89 -0.79 9.83
C PHE A 129 -10.91 -2.32 9.84
N HIS A 130 -10.89 -2.92 11.03
CA HIS A 130 -11.08 -4.37 11.18
C HIS A 130 -10.08 -5.20 10.36
N ALA A 131 -8.80 -4.81 10.35
CA ALA A 131 -7.78 -5.52 9.59
C ALA A 131 -7.06 -6.58 10.43
N THR A 132 -6.62 -7.65 9.76
CA THR A 132 -5.60 -8.57 10.27
C THR A 132 -4.35 -8.42 9.42
N MET A 133 -3.24 -8.02 10.03
CA MET A 133 -1.97 -7.79 9.34
C MET A 133 -0.88 -8.62 10.02
N ARG A 134 -0.26 -9.55 9.28
CA ARG A 134 0.85 -10.37 9.77
C ARG A 134 2.01 -10.29 8.79
N LYS A 135 3.21 -10.00 9.29
CA LYS A 135 4.41 -9.99 8.45
C LYS A 135 4.75 -11.40 7.98
N ALA A 136 5.37 -11.52 6.81
CA ALA A 136 5.89 -12.81 6.35
C ALA A 136 6.99 -13.32 7.31
N PRO A 137 7.08 -14.65 7.56
CA PRO A 137 8.14 -15.23 8.39
C PRO A 137 9.55 -14.94 7.87
N SER A 138 9.71 -14.75 6.56
CA SER A 138 10.98 -14.39 5.92
C SER A 138 11.43 -12.96 6.22
N ILE A 139 10.56 -12.09 6.71
CA ILE A 139 10.91 -10.71 7.07
C ILE A 139 11.47 -10.69 8.50
N SER A 140 12.68 -10.16 8.64
CA SER A 140 13.35 -9.97 9.93
C SER A 140 12.49 -9.17 10.91
N ASN A 141 12.52 -9.55 12.19
CA ASN A 141 11.86 -8.78 13.26
C ASN A 141 12.47 -7.38 13.43
N ALA A 142 13.70 -7.16 12.98
CA ALA A 142 14.36 -5.84 13.02
C ALA A 142 13.91 -4.90 11.89
N THR A 143 13.16 -5.39 10.90
CA THR A 143 12.69 -4.58 9.77
C THR A 143 11.69 -3.55 10.26
N VAL A 144 12.00 -2.26 10.10
CA VAL A 144 11.15 -1.14 10.51
C VAL A 144 10.03 -0.93 9.49
N GLY A 145 8.78 -0.84 9.96
CA GLY A 145 7.64 -0.62 9.08
C GLY A 145 7.27 -1.85 8.23
N SER A 146 7.54 -3.06 8.73
CA SER A 146 7.23 -4.38 8.12
C SER A 146 5.76 -4.55 7.73
N LEU A 147 4.84 -3.80 8.34
CA LEU A 147 3.41 -3.83 7.98
C LEU A 147 2.91 -2.50 7.47
N LEU A 148 3.19 -1.41 8.19
CA LEU A 148 2.69 -0.09 7.85
C LEU A 148 3.81 0.94 7.97
N THR A 149 3.99 1.73 6.91
CA THR A 149 4.83 2.92 6.95
C THR A 149 4.01 4.14 6.57
N VAL A 150 4.14 5.22 7.37
CA VAL A 150 3.53 6.52 7.09
C VAL A 150 4.62 7.58 7.12
N ARG A 151 4.86 8.23 5.98
CA ARG A 151 5.94 9.22 5.83
C ARG A 151 5.51 10.43 5.00
N GLY A 152 5.93 11.60 5.46
CA GLY A 152 5.58 12.87 4.83
C GLY A 152 4.72 13.73 5.75
N SER A 153 4.84 15.05 5.63
CA SER A 153 4.15 16.00 6.51
C SER A 153 2.63 15.98 6.36
N THR A 154 2.13 15.53 5.21
CA THR A 154 0.70 15.48 4.87
C THR A 154 0.20 14.04 4.68
N ALA A 155 1.01 13.04 5.02
CA ALA A 155 0.59 11.64 5.04
C ALA A 155 -0.18 11.34 6.34
N ASN A 156 -1.39 10.82 6.22
CA ASN A 156 -2.26 10.46 7.33
C ASN A 156 -2.70 9.01 7.20
N ALA A 157 -2.55 8.24 8.27
CA ALA A 157 -3.14 6.91 8.38
C ALA A 157 -3.91 6.81 9.68
N ARG A 158 -5.08 6.17 9.64
CA ARG A 158 -5.91 5.89 10.81
C ARG A 158 -6.26 4.41 10.81
N VAL A 159 -5.99 3.74 11.93
CA VAL A 159 -6.16 2.29 12.07
C VAL A 159 -7.07 2.02 13.26
N PHE A 160 -8.13 1.24 13.06
CA PHE A 160 -9.16 0.96 14.06
C PHE A 160 -9.44 -0.54 14.15
N ASN A 161 -9.62 -1.04 15.38
CA ASN A 161 -10.06 -2.41 15.68
C ASN A 161 -9.30 -3.48 14.87
N SER A 162 -7.98 -3.39 14.80
CA SER A 162 -7.15 -4.22 13.93
C SER A 162 -6.14 -5.04 14.73
N LEU A 163 -5.81 -6.23 14.24
CA LEU A 163 -4.75 -7.09 14.74
C LEU A 163 -3.50 -6.88 13.88
N ILE A 164 -2.38 -6.57 14.53
CA ILE A 164 -1.11 -6.24 13.88
C ILE A 164 -0.01 -7.09 14.51
N ASP A 165 0.63 -7.95 13.71
CA ASP A 165 1.77 -8.78 14.09
C ASP A 165 2.97 -8.48 13.18
N GLY A 166 3.77 -7.50 13.63
CA GLY A 166 4.89 -6.93 12.91
C GLY A 166 5.24 -5.54 13.46
N THR A 167 5.85 -4.71 12.63
CA THR A 167 6.31 -3.37 12.99
C THR A 167 5.66 -2.30 12.12
N CYS A 168 5.39 -1.14 12.73
CA CYS A 168 4.88 0.04 12.06
C CYS A 168 5.89 1.19 12.19
N ALA A 169 5.98 2.04 11.18
CA ALA A 169 6.89 3.19 11.16
C ALA A 169 6.11 4.48 10.86
N PHE A 170 6.21 5.45 11.76
CA PHE A 170 5.57 6.75 11.63
C PHE A 170 6.65 7.83 11.74
N GLY A 171 6.90 8.58 10.67
CA GLY A 171 7.96 9.58 10.71
C GLY A 171 7.92 10.60 9.58
N VAL A 172 8.09 11.87 9.93
CA VAL A 172 8.43 12.94 9.00
C VAL A 172 9.91 12.78 8.63
N ARG A 173 10.27 12.80 7.35
CA ARG A 173 11.69 12.97 6.97
C ARG A 173 12.15 14.31 7.57
N HIS A 174 12.93 14.29 8.64
CA HIS A 174 13.79 15.44 8.93
C HIS A 174 14.89 15.45 7.87
N ARG A 175 15.04 16.59 7.19
CA ARG A 175 16.19 16.89 6.34
C ARG A 175 17.45 16.48 7.09
N ARG A 176 18.37 15.75 6.45
CA ARG A 176 19.76 15.69 6.93
C ARG A 176 20.21 17.13 7.08
N ARG A 177 20.42 17.62 8.31
CA ARG A 177 21.29 18.77 8.52
C ARG A 177 22.66 18.29 8.07
N ILE A 178 23.12 18.79 6.92
CA ILE A 178 24.54 18.83 6.62
C ILE A 178 25.10 19.77 7.70
N GLN A 179 25.70 19.19 8.74
CA GLN A 179 26.62 19.93 9.58
C GLN A 179 27.93 20.00 8.79
N HIS A 180 28.24 21.21 8.32
CA HIS A 180 29.60 21.60 8.00
C HIS A 180 30.39 21.78 9.29
#